data_AF-D1PML1-F1
#
_entry.id   AF-D1PML1-F1
#
_cell.length_a   1.000
_cell.length_b   1.000
_cell.length_c   1.000
_cell.angle_alpha   90.00
_cell.angle_beta   90.00
_cell.angle_gamma   90.00
#
_symmetry.space_group_name_H-M   'P 1'
#
loop_
_entity.id
_entity.type
_entity.pdbx_description
1 polymer ?
#
loop_
_entity_poly.entity_id
_entity_poly.type
_entity_poly.pdbx_seq_one_letter_code
_entity_poly.pdbx_strand_id
1 'polypeptide(L)'
;MDSELKAQADALFAELGMNLSTAFNIFVRQSLREGGIPFEINLNQPNKETIAAMLEAERIAKDPSVKGYTDVDEMFADLKK
;
A
#
# COMPACT_ATOMS: atom_id res chain seq x y z
N MET A 1 -13.96 -21.38 -3.99
CA MET A 1 -13.24 -20.30 -4.69
C MET A 1 -13.79 -20.27 -6.10
N ASP A 2 -14.12 -19.09 -6.60
CA ASP A 2 -14.56 -18.96 -8.00
C ASP A 2 -13.47 -19.51 -8.94
N SER A 3 -13.87 -20.15 -10.04
CA SER A 3 -12.93 -20.77 -10.99
C SER A 3 -12.00 -19.75 -11.64
N GLU A 4 -12.49 -18.54 -11.89
CA GLU A 4 -11.69 -17.45 -12.46
C GLU A 4 -10.66 -16.95 -11.45
N LEU A 5 -11.09 -16.72 -10.21
CA LEU A 5 -10.21 -16.33 -9.12
C LEU A 5 -9.10 -17.37 -8.87
N LYS A 6 -9.42 -18.66 -9.04
CA LYS A 6 -8.43 -19.75 -8.99
C LYS A 6 -7.40 -19.67 -10.10
N ALA A 7 -7.85 -19.47 -11.34
CA ALA A 7 -6.94 -19.35 -12.48
C ALA A 7 -5.98 -18.15 -12.33
N GLN A 8 -6.50 -17.00 -11.87
CA GLN A 8 -5.70 -15.81 -11.59
C GLN A 8 -4.66 -16.06 -10.49
N ALA A 9 -5.06 -16.70 -9.39
CA ALA A 9 -4.16 -17.04 -8.30
C ALA A 9 -3.07 -18.04 -8.74
N ASP A 10 -3.45 -19.09 -9.48
CA ASP A 10 -2.50 -20.09 -9.98
C ASP A 10 -1.46 -19.44 -10.93
N ALA A 11 -1.87 -18.51 -11.80
CA ALA A 11 -0.95 -17.76 -12.67
C ALA A 11 0.01 -16.88 -11.87
N LEU A 12 -0.51 -16.08 -10.93
CA LEU A 12 0.30 -15.20 -10.07
C LEU A 12 1.35 -15.99 -9.27
N PHE A 13 0.95 -17.07 -8.61
CA PHE A 13 1.88 -17.84 -7.79
C PHE A 13 2.92 -18.57 -8.65
N ALA A 14 2.55 -19.03 -9.86
CA ALA A 14 3.51 -19.61 -10.80
C ALA A 14 4.59 -18.59 -11.22
N GLU A 15 4.23 -17.33 -11.46
CA GLU A 15 5.20 -16.25 -11.72
C GLU A 15 6.13 -16.01 -10.53
N LEU A 16 5.63 -16.20 -9.30
CA LEU A 16 6.41 -16.15 -8.07
C LEU A 16 7.20 -17.44 -7.78
N GLY A 17 7.17 -18.43 -8.68
CA GLY A 17 7.92 -19.68 -8.56
C GLY A 17 7.34 -20.68 -7.56
N MET A 18 6.06 -20.58 -7.22
CA MET A 18 5.39 -21.50 -6.29
C MET A 18 3.99 -21.89 -6.77
N ASN A 19 3.45 -22.98 -6.22
CA ASN A 19 2.05 -23.35 -6.48
C ASN A 19 1.13 -22.76 -5.40
N LEU A 20 -0.18 -22.74 -5.69
CA LEU A 20 -1.19 -22.25 -4.77
C LEU A 20 -1.18 -22.98 -3.41
N SER A 21 -0.86 -24.28 -3.38
CA SER A 21 -0.78 -25.05 -2.13
C SER A 21 0.39 -24.59 -1.24
N THR A 22 1.53 -24.26 -1.83
CA THR A 22 2.68 -23.69 -1.11
C THR A 22 2.33 -22.31 -0.56
N ALA A 23 1.71 -21.44 -1.37
CA ALA A 23 1.27 -20.12 -0.94
C ALA A 23 0.26 -20.21 0.22
N PHE A 24 -0.70 -21.12 0.13
CA PHE A 24 -1.68 -21.35 1.20
C PHE A 24 -1.03 -21.84 2.50
N ASN A 25 -0.06 -22.76 2.41
CA ASN A 25 0.70 -23.22 3.58
C ASN A 25 1.49 -22.09 4.26
N ILE A 26 2.07 -21.18 3.47
CA ILE A 26 2.74 -19.99 4.00
C ILE A 26 1.74 -19.10 4.72
N PHE A 27 0.60 -18.79 4.09
CA PHE A 27 -0.48 -18.00 4.70
C PHE A 27 -0.90 -18.58 6.06
N VAL A 28 -1.22 -19.87 6.15
CA VAL A 28 -1.69 -20.49 7.40
C VAL A 28 -0.62 -20.41 8.50
N ARG A 29 0.64 -20.73 8.18
CA ARG A 29 1.74 -20.64 9.15
C ARG A 29 1.95 -19.21 9.64
N GLN A 30 1.80 -18.24 8.74
CA GLN A 30 1.95 -16.84 9.04
C GLN A 30 0.81 -16.33 9.94
N SER A 31 -0.43 -16.72 9.64
CA SER A 31 -1.60 -16.43 10.46
C SER A 31 -1.49 -17.01 11.87
N LEU A 32 -1.01 -18.26 11.99
CA LEU A 32 -0.79 -18.91 13.28
C LEU A 32 0.29 -18.19 14.10
N ARG A 33 1.37 -17.73 13.45
CA ARG A 33 2.45 -17.00 14.13
C ARG A 33 2.00 -15.64 14.66
N GLU A 34 1.14 -14.95 13.92
CA GLU A 34 0.67 -13.60 14.27
C GLU A 34 -0.63 -13.61 15.10
N GLY A 35 -1.31 -14.75 15.19
CA GLY A 35 -2.61 -14.84 15.87
C GLY A 35 -3.73 -14.11 15.13
N GLY A 36 -3.60 -13.91 13.81
CA GLY A 36 -4.49 -13.06 13.01
C GLY A 36 -4.32 -13.26 11.50
N ILE A 37 -4.90 -12.36 10.71
CA ILE A 37 -4.72 -12.36 9.24
C ILE A 37 -3.42 -11.60 8.94
N PRO A 38 -2.47 -12.21 8.19
CA PRO A 38 -1.13 -11.66 8.01
C PRO A 38 -1.02 -10.67 6.85
N PHE A 39 -2.05 -9.85 6.73
CA PHE A 39 -2.13 -8.72 5.83
C PHE A 39 -3.28 -7.83 6.31
N GLU A 40 -3.19 -6.54 6.01
CA GLU A 40 -4.29 -5.62 6.29
C GLU A 40 -5.48 -5.92 5.38
N ILE A 41 -6.64 -6.10 5.99
CA ILE A 41 -7.91 -6.22 5.26
C ILE A 41 -8.42 -4.80 5.05
N ASN A 42 -8.15 -4.22 3.90
CA ASN A 42 -8.67 -2.92 3.51
C ASN A 42 -9.29 -2.98 2.11
N LEU A 43 -10.21 -2.06 1.84
CA LEU A 43 -10.60 -1.73 0.48
C LEU A 43 -9.56 -0.72 0.02
N ASN A 44 -8.50 -1.16 -0.67
CA ASN A 44 -7.35 -0.38 -1.15
C ASN A 44 -7.68 0.84 -2.08
N GLN A 45 -8.89 1.39 -2.01
CA GLN A 45 -9.15 2.76 -2.45
C GLN A 45 -8.80 3.69 -1.30
N PRO A 46 -7.81 4.59 -1.48
CA PRO A 46 -7.65 5.68 -0.54
C PRO A 46 -9.01 6.40 -0.43
N ASN A 47 -9.43 6.73 0.80
CA ASN A 47 -10.67 7.49 0.96
C ASN A 47 -10.57 8.81 0.18
N LYS A 48 -11.70 9.43 -0.18
CA LYS A 48 -11.70 10.65 -1.02
C LYS A 48 -10.75 11.74 -0.51
N GLU A 49 -10.59 11.82 0.81
CA GLU A 49 -9.67 12.76 1.49
C GLU A 49 -8.20 12.43 1.20
N THR A 50 -7.79 11.17 1.27
CA THR A 50 -6.42 10.73 0.97
C THR A 50 -6.09 10.91 -0.51
N ILE A 51 -7.04 10.63 -1.42
CA ILE A 51 -6.87 10.90 -2.86
C ILE A 51 -6.71 12.41 -3.10
N ALA A 52 -7.54 13.23 -2.46
CA ALA A 52 -7.45 14.68 -2.59
C ALA A 52 -6.12 15.23 -2.05
N ALA A 53 -5.64 14.71 -0.92
CA ALA A 53 -4.35 15.09 -0.35
C ALA A 53 -3.17 14.72 -1.26
N MET A 54 -3.20 13.53 -1.89
CA MET A 54 -2.18 13.13 -2.86
C MET A 54 -2.18 14.03 -4.11
N LEU A 55 -3.37 14.34 -4.64
CA LEU A 55 -3.52 15.24 -5.79
C LEU A 55 -3.08 16.68 -5.47
N GLU A 56 -3.40 17.18 -4.27
CA GLU A 56 -2.98 18.51 -3.83
C GLU A 56 -1.47 18.55 -3.58
N ALA A 57 -0.88 17.51 -2.99
CA ALA A 57 0.57 17.39 -2.84
C ALA A 57 1.29 17.39 -4.19
N GLU A 58 0.77 16.66 -5.19
CA GLU A 58 1.32 16.71 -6.56
C GLU A 58 1.17 18.08 -7.22
N ARG A 59 0.05 18.78 -6.98
CA ARG A 59 -0.19 20.13 -7.52
C ARG A 59 0.80 21.12 -6.91
N ILE A 60 0.95 21.09 -5.59
CA ILE A 60 1.89 21.93 -4.84
C ILE A 60 3.34 21.67 -5.28
N ALA A 61 3.73 20.40 -5.42
CA ALA A 61 5.09 20.04 -5.81
C ALA A 61 5.48 20.57 -7.21
N LYS A 62 4.50 20.78 -8.10
CA LYS A 62 4.70 21.30 -9.46
C LYS A 62 4.45 22.81 -9.57
N ASP A 63 3.96 23.44 -8.51
CA ASP A 63 3.65 24.87 -8.49
C ASP A 63 4.85 25.66 -7.94
N PRO A 64 5.58 26.40 -8.79
CA PRO A 64 6.76 27.15 -8.37
C PRO A 64 6.42 28.35 -7.47
N SER A 65 5.14 28.68 -7.27
CA SER A 65 4.69 29.72 -6.35
C SER A 65 4.51 29.22 -4.91
N VAL A 66 4.51 27.90 -4.69
CA VAL A 66 4.41 27.33 -3.35
C VAL A 66 5.78 27.29 -2.70
N LYS A 67 5.86 27.75 -1.45
CA LYS A 67 7.09 27.77 -0.65
C LYS A 67 7.63 26.34 -0.49
N GLY A 68 8.68 26.03 -1.23
CA GLY A 68 9.51 24.85 -1.00
C GLY A 68 10.54 25.13 0.10
N TYR A 69 10.96 24.08 0.79
CA TYR A 69 12.03 24.15 1.78
C TYR A 69 13.23 23.38 1.25
N THR A 70 14.42 24.00 1.28
CA THR A 70 15.69 23.32 0.95
C THR A 70 16.45 22.88 2.20
N ASP A 71 15.98 23.31 3.37
CA ASP A 71 16.54 22.99 4.68
C ASP A 71 15.45 22.37 5.58
N VAL A 72 15.81 21.29 6.27
CA VAL A 72 14.88 20.50 7.06
C VAL A 72 14.52 21.23 8.37
N ASP A 73 15.45 21.99 8.96
CA ASP A 73 15.19 22.74 10.17
C ASP A 73 14.23 23.91 9.91
N GLU A 74 14.34 24.59 8.76
CA GLU A 74 13.39 25.61 8.32
C GLU A 74 11.97 25.03 8.15
N MET A 75 11.84 23.84 7.55
CA MET A 75 10.56 23.14 7.41
C MET A 75 9.91 22.86 8.77
N PHE A 76 10.67 22.31 9.73
CA PHE A 76 10.14 21.97 11.04
C PHE A 76 9.80 23.20 11.90
N ALA A 77 10.46 24.34 11.67
CA ALA A 77 10.15 25.59 12.36
C ALA A 77 8.78 26.15 11.94
N ASP A 78 8.41 26.05 10.66
CA ASP A 78 7.10 26.53 10.17
C ASP A 78 5.95 25.58 10.55
N LEU A 79 6.21 24.28 10.69
CA LEU A 79 5.21 23.29 11.14
C LEU A 79 4.82 23.39 12.62
N LYS A 80 5.65 24.07 13.44
CA LYS A 80 5.45 24.22 14.90
C LYS A 80 4.71 25.50 15.30
N LYS A 81 4.23 26.28 14.33
CA LYS A 81 3.32 27.41 14.56
C LYS A 81 1.87 26.96 14.64
#